data_AF-A0A9P9QZ82-F1
#
_entry.id   AF-A0A9P9QZ82-F1
#
_cell.length_a   1.000
_cell.length_b   1.000
_cell.length_c   1.000
_cell.angle_alpha   90.00
_cell.angle_beta   90.00
_cell.angle_gamma   90.00
#
_symmetry.space_group_name_H-M   'P 1'
#
loop_
_entity.id
_entity.type
_entity.pdbx_description
1 polymer ?
#
loop_
_entity_poly.entity_id
_entity_poly.type
_entity_poly.pdbx_seq_one_letter_code
_entity_poly.pdbx_strand_id
1 'polypeptide(L)'
;MASNISEDVPGGVGRSSAEGKDPVSIETLPNEILSQIFGYLDTAPPSYNIDALHDEPEFGITRSEDRPLKASSLVSKRWRDASKSILFKHAQFIVRKQTTRSIMLSQQMKPFFDFLVSDSLQNVTSFSLLVYDNKATDNPKGERRLDDFGDFWSSLFQIIDPINLLIVAPPEALGALTSCRVILTDAWNFDCPCHYLRLQRSPGLSQGRDSKLISDSQAGGSEGSLPHLVDSSVQDHQQSIRAISSALFDSRPWNKVLLNEGSFIKAYATYEFWTRKAPSILQDLIGATAQNGKALISPTIRDMEYVALFPMCGHFADLSENLPRLDRLYCQLVPRNQILSDPKKMIQVESEDLWMERNASYASLMRELFNSPPSNNYQHLKVFESGDAADRAAWGMAVEYVKRAGNGWMVGGDGIFVRKPEDIKPLDGETGEEPSTFHGSLIKWAWNGTAELPVSAYPLYDHPMGP
;
A
#
# COMPACT_ATOMS: atom_id res chain seq x y z
N MET A 1 -78.86 50.07 -12.42
CA MET A 1 -80.12 50.23 -11.67
C MET A 1 -79.87 49.79 -10.25
N ALA A 2 -80.30 50.63 -9.30
CA ALA A 2 -80.00 50.55 -7.88
C ALA A 2 -80.95 49.63 -7.10
N SER A 3 -80.60 49.44 -5.81
CA SER A 3 -81.42 49.08 -4.63
C SER A 3 -81.64 47.58 -4.33
N ASN A 4 -81.64 47.07 -3.08
CA ASN A 4 -81.27 47.56 -1.74
C ASN A 4 -81.34 46.37 -0.72
N ILE A 5 -80.37 46.32 0.22
CA ILE A 5 -80.45 46.07 1.70
C ILE A 5 -81.30 44.89 2.26
N SER A 6 -80.70 43.98 3.07
CA SER A 6 -80.73 44.01 4.56
C SER A 6 -80.10 42.77 5.24
N GLU A 7 -79.53 43.01 6.43
CA GLU A 7 -78.83 42.11 7.37
C GLU A 7 -79.74 41.05 8.03
N ASP A 8 -79.16 39.89 8.40
CA ASP A 8 -79.35 39.27 9.72
C ASP A 8 -78.28 38.18 10.01
N VAL A 9 -77.69 38.24 11.21
CA VAL A 9 -76.75 37.27 11.83
C VAL A 9 -77.44 36.86 13.14
N PRO A 10 -77.56 35.58 13.55
CA PRO A 10 -76.40 34.84 14.09
C PRO A 10 -76.45 33.30 14.02
N GLY A 11 -75.28 32.68 14.00
CA GLY A 11 -75.17 31.22 14.10
C GLY A 11 -73.75 30.77 14.35
N GLY A 12 -73.31 30.92 15.60
CA GLY A 12 -72.07 30.33 16.06
C GLY A 12 -72.10 28.81 15.91
N VAL A 13 -71.18 28.27 15.13
CA VAL A 13 -70.78 26.86 15.20
C VAL A 13 -69.29 26.87 15.44
N GLY A 14 -68.92 26.39 16.62
CA GLY A 14 -67.59 26.48 17.19
C GLY A 14 -66.51 26.00 16.24
N ARG A 15 -65.55 26.88 15.96
CA ARG A 15 -64.17 26.45 15.73
C ARG A 15 -63.73 25.78 17.03
N SER A 16 -63.77 24.45 17.05
CA SER A 16 -62.95 23.70 17.99
C SER A 16 -61.50 24.01 17.64
N SER A 17 -60.87 24.86 18.44
CA SER A 17 -59.41 24.99 18.48
C SER A 17 -58.84 23.61 18.77
N ALA A 18 -58.41 22.90 17.72
CA ALA A 18 -57.50 21.78 17.88
C ALA A 18 -56.19 22.37 18.37
N GLU A 19 -55.84 22.05 19.62
CA GLU A 19 -54.58 22.43 20.27
C GLU A 19 -53.40 22.19 19.33
N GLY A 20 -52.59 23.25 19.17
CA GLY A 20 -51.37 23.24 18.37
C GLY A 20 -50.35 22.27 18.95
N LYS A 21 -50.30 21.06 18.42
CA LYS A 21 -49.05 20.31 18.36
C LYS A 21 -48.30 20.80 17.15
N ASP A 22 -47.25 21.59 17.37
CA ASP A 22 -46.26 21.88 16.33
C ASP A 22 -45.88 20.55 15.66
N PRO A 23 -45.84 20.50 14.32
CA PRO A 23 -45.53 19.26 13.61
C PRO A 23 -44.15 18.78 14.07
N VAL A 24 -44.10 17.56 14.61
CA VAL A 24 -42.86 16.92 15.03
C VAL A 24 -41.98 16.80 13.80
N SER A 25 -41.00 17.69 13.70
CA SER A 25 -40.02 17.72 12.61
C SER A 25 -38.69 17.25 13.15
N ILE A 26 -37.90 16.60 12.28
CA ILE A 26 -36.50 16.26 12.56
C ILE A 26 -35.66 17.48 13.00
N GLU A 27 -36.09 18.68 12.59
CA GLU A 27 -35.49 19.95 13.00
C GLU A 27 -35.69 20.29 14.49
N THR A 28 -36.59 19.59 15.19
CA THR A 28 -36.81 19.77 16.63
C THR A 28 -35.88 18.91 17.49
N LEU A 29 -35.16 17.94 16.88
CA LEU A 29 -34.25 17.06 17.61
C LEU A 29 -33.02 17.83 18.12
N PRO A 30 -32.44 17.48 19.28
CA PRO A 30 -31.14 18.00 19.71
C PRO A 30 -30.00 17.61 18.75
N ASN A 31 -28.90 18.37 18.77
CA ASN A 31 -27.76 18.12 17.87
C ASN A 31 -27.10 16.76 18.14
N GLU A 32 -27.10 16.31 19.38
CA GLU A 32 -26.54 15.03 19.82
C GLU A 32 -27.29 13.86 19.17
N ILE A 33 -28.62 13.95 19.13
CA ILE A 33 -29.48 12.94 18.50
C ILE A 33 -29.31 12.97 16.99
N LEU A 34 -29.23 14.16 16.38
CA LEU A 34 -28.93 14.32 14.95
C LEU A 34 -27.57 13.71 14.58
N SER A 35 -26.52 13.98 15.36
CA SER A 35 -25.20 13.38 15.17
C SER A 35 -25.22 11.86 15.36
N GLN A 36 -25.99 11.34 16.32
CA GLN A 36 -26.16 9.90 16.49
C GLN A 36 -26.87 9.26 15.29
N ILE A 37 -27.92 9.90 14.75
CA ILE A 37 -28.61 9.45 13.53
C ILE A 37 -27.62 9.39 12.37
N PHE A 38 -26.82 10.44 12.16
CA PHE A 38 -25.78 10.43 11.12
C PHE A 38 -24.67 9.40 11.38
N GLY A 39 -24.43 9.04 12.64
CA GLY A 39 -23.53 7.95 13.01
C GLY A 39 -23.93 6.61 12.39
N TYR A 40 -25.23 6.36 12.18
CA TYR A 40 -25.71 5.14 11.49
C TYR A 40 -25.49 5.18 9.97
N LEU A 41 -25.12 6.34 9.40
CA LEU A 41 -24.76 6.49 7.99
C LEU A 41 -23.24 6.35 7.77
N ASP A 42 -22.46 6.13 8.84
CA ASP A 42 -21.01 5.91 8.77
C ASP A 42 -20.72 4.50 8.24
N THR A 43 -20.21 4.43 7.01
CA THR A 43 -19.83 3.18 6.35
C THR A 43 -18.32 3.12 6.17
N ALA A 44 -17.76 1.91 6.11
CA ALA A 44 -16.35 1.74 5.79
C ALA A 44 -16.03 2.42 4.43
N PRO A 45 -14.89 3.12 4.32
CA PRO A 45 -14.52 3.77 3.06
C PRO A 45 -14.18 2.71 2.00
N PRO A 46 -14.40 3.00 0.69
CA PRO A 46 -14.08 2.06 -0.40
C PRO A 46 -12.63 1.56 -0.39
N SER A 47 -11.70 2.41 0.07
CA SER A 47 -10.28 2.08 0.21
C SER A 47 -9.96 1.03 1.29
N TYR A 48 -10.96 0.52 2.03
CA TYR A 48 -10.79 -0.61 2.93
C TYR A 48 -11.08 -1.94 2.26
N ASN A 49 -11.69 -1.93 1.08
CA ASN A 49 -11.91 -3.14 0.31
C ASN A 49 -10.56 -3.72 -0.13
N ILE A 50 -10.20 -4.87 0.46
CA ILE A 50 -8.94 -5.55 0.18
C ILE A 50 -8.89 -6.07 -1.26
N ASP A 51 -10.05 -6.47 -1.81
CA ASP A 51 -10.12 -6.96 -3.17
C ASP A 51 -9.77 -5.86 -4.17
N ALA A 52 -10.34 -4.67 -3.98
CA ALA A 52 -9.99 -3.53 -4.83
C ALA A 52 -8.53 -3.06 -4.63
N LEU A 53 -7.91 -3.32 -3.47
CA LEU A 53 -6.52 -2.95 -3.20
C LEU A 53 -5.48 -3.92 -3.77
N HIS A 54 -5.81 -5.20 -4.00
CA HIS A 54 -4.90 -6.14 -4.67
C HIS A 54 -5.21 -6.35 -6.16
N ASP A 55 -6.19 -5.63 -6.70
CA ASP A 55 -6.40 -5.52 -8.16
C ASP A 55 -5.43 -4.50 -8.79
N GLU A 56 -5.48 -4.33 -10.11
CA GLU A 56 -4.64 -3.35 -10.80
C GLU A 56 -4.95 -1.92 -10.29
N PRO A 57 -3.94 -1.16 -9.81
CA PRO A 57 -4.17 0.16 -9.23
C PRO A 57 -4.78 1.17 -10.21
N GLU A 58 -5.81 1.85 -9.73
CA GLU A 58 -6.42 3.01 -10.36
C GLU A 58 -6.60 4.18 -9.38
N PHE A 59 -6.73 5.40 -9.90
CA PHE A 59 -7.06 6.56 -9.06
C PHE A 59 -8.51 6.56 -8.53
N GLY A 60 -9.34 5.61 -8.96
CA GLY A 60 -10.75 5.48 -8.63
C GLY A 60 -11.06 4.88 -7.25
N ILE A 61 -10.06 4.34 -6.54
CA ILE A 61 -10.23 3.48 -5.34
C ILE A 61 -11.01 4.07 -4.17
N THR A 62 -11.13 5.40 -4.07
CA THR A 62 -11.90 6.07 -3.00
C THR A 62 -13.31 6.49 -3.43
N ARG A 63 -13.72 6.20 -4.67
CA ARG A 63 -15.02 6.57 -5.20
C ARG A 63 -16.08 5.61 -4.68
N SER A 64 -17.21 6.16 -4.29
CA SER A 64 -18.44 5.44 -3.94
C SER A 64 -19.62 6.18 -4.56
N GLU A 65 -20.55 5.43 -5.13
CA GLU A 65 -21.87 5.93 -5.55
C GLU A 65 -22.77 6.15 -4.34
N ASP A 66 -22.64 5.30 -3.32
CA ASP A 66 -23.36 5.45 -2.06
C ASP A 66 -22.73 6.55 -1.20
N ARG A 67 -23.53 7.60 -0.91
CA ARG A 67 -23.07 8.88 -0.37
C ARG A 67 -24.07 9.51 0.63
N PRO A 68 -24.62 8.75 1.58
CA PRO A 68 -25.72 9.22 2.43
C PRO A 68 -25.30 10.37 3.33
N LEU A 69 -24.09 10.34 3.89
CA LEU A 69 -23.53 11.43 4.70
C LEU A 69 -23.33 12.71 3.90
N LYS A 70 -22.83 12.61 2.65
CA LYS A 70 -22.66 13.76 1.77
C LYS A 70 -24.01 14.37 1.41
N ALA A 71 -25.00 13.55 1.04
CA ALA A 71 -26.36 14.02 0.80
C ALA A 71 -26.95 14.72 2.03
N SER A 72 -26.80 14.13 3.22
CA SER A 72 -27.27 14.72 4.49
C SER A 72 -26.63 16.08 4.77
N SER A 73 -25.32 16.23 4.52
CA SER A 73 -24.59 17.50 4.69
C SER A 73 -25.03 18.65 3.77
N LEU A 74 -25.83 18.35 2.74
CA LEU A 74 -26.34 19.33 1.78
C LEU A 74 -27.75 19.82 2.13
N VAL A 75 -28.42 19.22 3.11
CA VAL A 75 -29.81 19.56 3.50
C VAL A 75 -29.89 20.93 4.15
N SER A 76 -29.08 21.19 5.18
CA SER A 76 -29.05 22.47 5.90
C SER A 76 -27.68 22.73 6.54
N LYS A 77 -27.41 23.96 6.98
CA LYS A 77 -26.17 24.29 7.72
C LYS A 77 -26.04 23.46 8.99
N ARG A 78 -27.14 23.29 9.73
CA ARG A 78 -27.19 22.50 10.94
C ARG A 78 -26.85 21.03 10.70
N TRP A 79 -27.41 20.43 9.66
CA TRP A 79 -27.12 19.04 9.28
C TRP A 79 -25.66 18.87 8.84
N ARG A 80 -25.13 19.86 8.10
CA ARG A 80 -23.72 19.89 7.74
C ARG A 80 -22.83 19.91 8.97
N ASP A 81 -23.10 20.76 9.94
CA ASP A 81 -22.30 20.86 11.15
C ASP A 81 -22.38 19.58 12.00
N ALA A 82 -23.57 19.00 12.14
CA ALA A 82 -23.78 17.75 12.88
C ALA A 82 -23.17 16.50 12.21
N SER A 83 -23.02 16.50 10.88
CA SER A 83 -22.43 15.38 10.10
C SER A 83 -20.94 15.56 9.81
N LYS A 84 -20.39 16.77 9.98
CA LYS A 84 -19.02 17.14 9.54
C LYS A 84 -17.94 16.21 10.08
N SER A 85 -17.94 15.97 11.39
CA SER A 85 -16.93 15.12 12.05
C SER A 85 -16.95 13.67 11.56
N ILE A 86 -18.13 13.14 11.22
CA ILE A 86 -18.29 11.79 10.68
C ILE A 86 -17.85 11.77 9.21
N LEU A 87 -18.26 12.78 8.44
CA LEU A 87 -17.92 12.89 7.02
C LEU A 87 -16.41 12.96 6.77
N PHE A 88 -15.66 13.64 7.65
CA PHE A 88 -14.21 13.80 7.53
C PHE A 88 -13.40 12.77 8.35
N LYS A 89 -14.05 11.80 9.01
CA LYS A 89 -13.38 10.65 9.63
C LYS A 89 -12.51 9.88 8.63
N HIS A 90 -12.95 9.81 7.38
CA HIS A 90 -12.25 9.24 6.23
C HIS A 90 -12.00 10.35 5.20
N ALA A 91 -10.89 11.07 5.38
CA ALA A 91 -10.58 12.24 4.57
C ALA A 91 -9.74 11.90 3.34
N GLN A 92 -9.95 12.66 2.26
CA GLN A 92 -9.21 12.51 1.01
C GLN A 92 -8.70 13.88 0.54
N PHE A 93 -7.46 13.90 0.06
CA PHE A 93 -6.90 15.03 -0.68
C PHE A 93 -6.47 14.60 -2.09
N ILE A 94 -6.85 15.38 -3.10
CA ILE A 94 -6.54 15.10 -4.51
C ILE A 94 -5.64 16.20 -5.05
N VAL A 95 -4.40 15.83 -5.37
CA VAL A 95 -3.44 16.67 -6.09
C VAL A 95 -3.64 16.41 -7.58
N ARG A 96 -4.17 17.40 -8.30
CA ARG A 96 -4.39 17.29 -9.74
C ARG A 96 -3.11 17.55 -10.50
N LYS A 97 -2.98 16.95 -11.68
CA LYS A 97 -1.87 17.23 -12.60
C LYS A 97 -1.85 18.71 -12.98
N GLN A 98 -0.72 19.37 -12.76
CA GLN A 98 -0.58 20.77 -13.12
C GLN A 98 -0.09 20.90 -14.57
N THR A 99 -0.73 21.80 -15.31
CA THR A 99 -0.31 22.16 -16.68
C THR A 99 0.66 23.34 -16.70
N THR A 100 0.81 24.03 -15.56
CA THR A 100 1.62 25.23 -15.38
C THR A 100 2.71 24.98 -14.32
N ARG A 101 3.43 26.03 -13.89
CA ARG A 101 4.50 25.94 -12.88
C ARG A 101 4.08 25.09 -11.67
N SER A 102 4.96 24.16 -11.28
CA SER A 102 4.75 23.28 -10.13
C SER A 102 4.59 24.09 -8.83
N ILE A 103 3.50 23.86 -8.12
CA ILE A 103 3.20 24.42 -6.80
C ILE A 103 3.56 23.39 -5.73
N MET A 104 4.24 23.84 -4.68
CA MET A 104 4.58 22.99 -3.54
C MET A 104 3.34 22.30 -2.96
N LEU A 105 3.45 21.00 -2.67
CA LEU A 105 2.33 20.22 -2.13
C LEU A 105 1.82 20.78 -0.80
N SER A 106 2.71 21.21 0.08
CA SER A 106 2.39 21.90 1.34
C SER A 106 1.51 23.13 1.11
N GLN A 107 1.82 23.95 0.09
CA GLN A 107 1.00 25.10 -0.30
C GLN A 107 -0.38 24.67 -0.81
N GLN A 108 -0.45 23.61 -1.64
CA GLN A 108 -1.71 23.11 -2.17
C GLN A 108 -2.62 22.56 -1.05
N MET A 109 -2.03 21.93 -0.04
CA MET A 109 -2.75 21.34 1.09
C MET A 109 -3.08 22.33 2.21
N LYS A 110 -2.45 23.51 2.23
CA LYS A 110 -2.69 24.52 3.27
C LYS A 110 -4.18 24.84 3.50
N PRO A 111 -5.03 25.07 2.48
CA PRO A 111 -6.46 25.31 2.71
C PRO A 111 -7.18 24.14 3.38
N PHE A 112 -6.75 22.91 3.10
CA PHE A 112 -7.30 21.72 3.75
C PHE A 112 -6.85 21.64 5.22
N PHE A 113 -5.59 21.95 5.51
CA PHE A 113 -5.09 22.05 6.88
C PHE A 113 -5.81 23.12 7.70
N ASP A 114 -5.95 24.33 7.13
CA ASP A 114 -6.67 25.43 7.75
C ASP A 114 -8.13 25.01 8.06
N PHE A 115 -8.79 24.29 7.15
CA PHE A 115 -10.14 23.74 7.33
C PHE A 115 -10.22 22.69 8.46
N LEU A 116 -9.30 21.72 8.51
CA LEU A 116 -9.32 20.71 9.57
C LEU A 116 -9.15 21.33 10.96
N VAL A 117 -8.30 22.36 11.07
CA VAL A 117 -8.06 23.07 12.32
C VAL A 117 -9.25 23.95 12.70
N SER A 118 -9.79 24.74 11.75
CA SER A 118 -10.92 25.65 12.03
C SER A 118 -12.18 24.92 12.49
N ASP A 119 -12.41 23.73 11.93
CA ASP A 119 -13.62 22.94 12.20
C ASP A 119 -13.38 21.84 13.26
N SER A 120 -12.22 21.82 13.93
CA SER A 120 -11.86 20.84 14.96
C SER A 120 -11.97 19.38 14.48
N LEU A 121 -11.64 19.11 13.22
CA LEU A 121 -11.78 17.81 12.56
C LEU A 121 -10.52 16.95 12.69
N GLN A 122 -9.89 16.96 13.85
CA GLN A 122 -8.63 16.22 14.10
C GLN A 122 -8.86 14.70 14.26
N ASN A 123 -10.13 14.26 14.32
CA ASN A 123 -10.54 12.87 14.44
C ASN A 123 -10.44 12.07 13.12
N VAL A 124 -9.62 12.50 12.16
CA VAL A 124 -9.37 11.78 10.90
C VAL A 124 -8.68 10.45 11.21
N THR A 125 -9.42 9.35 11.06
CA THR A 125 -8.90 7.98 11.29
C THR A 125 -8.25 7.38 10.05
N SER A 126 -8.67 7.84 8.86
CA SER A 126 -8.13 7.40 7.59
C SER A 126 -7.88 8.59 6.68
N PHE A 127 -6.70 8.66 6.08
CA PHE A 127 -6.34 9.70 5.12
C PHE A 127 -5.89 9.07 3.80
N SER A 128 -6.44 9.56 2.69
CA SER A 128 -6.04 9.13 1.34
C SER A 128 -5.51 10.31 0.54
N LEU A 129 -4.25 10.23 0.12
CA LEU A 129 -3.57 11.21 -0.72
C LEU A 129 -3.50 10.66 -2.15
N LEU A 130 -4.26 11.26 -3.07
CA LEU A 130 -4.25 10.90 -4.49
C LEU A 130 -3.48 11.95 -5.26
N VAL A 131 -2.35 11.57 -5.83
CA VAL A 131 -1.46 12.48 -6.56
C VAL A 131 -1.45 12.11 -8.03
N TYR A 132 -2.10 12.91 -8.88
CA TYR A 132 -2.11 12.73 -10.33
C TYR A 132 -0.90 13.38 -11.02
N ASP A 133 -0.17 14.24 -10.30
CA ASP A 133 1.00 14.93 -10.83
C ASP A 133 2.26 14.10 -10.62
N ASN A 134 2.85 13.59 -11.71
CA ASN A 134 4.10 12.85 -11.68
C ASN A 134 5.26 13.67 -11.09
N LYS A 135 5.21 15.00 -11.20
CA LYS A 135 6.27 15.94 -10.81
C LYS A 135 5.92 16.71 -9.54
N ALA A 136 5.14 16.09 -8.65
CA ALA A 136 4.88 16.64 -7.33
C ALA A 136 6.21 16.95 -6.61
N THR A 137 6.29 18.13 -6.01
CA THR A 137 7.46 18.61 -5.27
C THR A 137 7.00 19.38 -4.05
N ASP A 138 7.83 19.42 -3.01
CA ASP A 138 7.70 20.36 -1.90
C ASP A 138 8.94 21.28 -1.79
N ASN A 139 9.70 21.39 -2.88
CA ASN A 139 10.83 22.31 -2.98
C ASN A 139 10.43 23.56 -3.79
N PRO A 140 10.63 24.78 -3.26
CA PRO A 140 10.29 26.03 -3.97
C PRO A 140 11.05 26.23 -5.29
N LYS A 141 12.22 25.58 -5.46
CA LYS A 141 13.01 25.62 -6.70
C LYS A 141 12.53 24.61 -7.75
N GLY A 142 11.72 23.62 -7.36
CA GLY A 142 11.30 22.50 -8.22
C GLY A 142 12.42 21.51 -8.58
N GLU A 143 13.62 21.70 -8.03
CA GLU A 143 14.71 20.74 -8.11
C GLU A 143 14.41 19.56 -7.19
N ARG A 144 14.65 18.33 -7.64
CA ARG A 144 14.55 17.17 -6.77
C ARG A 144 15.69 17.19 -5.76
N ARG A 145 15.36 17.24 -4.47
CA ARG A 145 16.30 17.04 -3.38
C ARG A 145 15.89 15.79 -2.59
N LEU A 146 16.87 15.21 -1.91
CA LEU A 146 16.62 14.10 -1.01
C LEU A 146 15.76 14.58 0.16
N ASP A 147 14.75 13.78 0.50
CA ASP A 147 13.82 14.04 1.59
C ASP A 147 13.00 15.33 1.43
N ASP A 148 12.65 15.68 0.18
CA ASP A 148 11.86 16.87 -0.15
C ASP A 148 10.54 16.98 0.63
N PHE A 149 9.93 15.86 1.02
CA PHE A 149 8.63 15.83 1.69
C PHE A 149 8.74 15.63 3.22
N GLY A 150 9.94 15.70 3.81
CA GLY A 150 10.14 15.50 5.24
C GLY A 150 9.32 16.46 6.12
N ASP A 151 9.40 17.76 5.82
CA ASP A 151 8.64 18.82 6.52
C ASP A 151 7.14 18.72 6.24
N PHE A 152 6.76 18.33 5.02
CA PHE A 152 5.38 18.10 4.62
C PHE A 152 4.73 17.01 5.49
N TRP A 153 5.34 15.83 5.59
CA TRP A 153 4.80 14.72 6.39
C TRP A 153 4.75 15.08 7.86
N SER A 154 5.81 15.71 8.38
CA SER A 154 5.86 16.18 9.77
C SER A 154 4.71 17.14 10.08
N SER A 155 4.42 18.08 9.18
CA SER A 155 3.33 19.04 9.32
C SER A 155 1.96 18.38 9.24
N LEU A 156 1.74 17.49 8.26
CA LEU A 156 0.50 16.73 8.12
C LEU A 156 0.19 15.95 9.41
N PHE A 157 1.19 15.25 9.93
CA PHE A 157 1.07 14.42 11.11
C PHE A 157 0.97 15.22 12.42
N GLN A 158 1.26 16.52 12.45
CA GLN A 158 0.93 17.36 13.59
C GLN A 158 -0.56 17.71 13.65
N ILE A 159 -1.24 17.70 12.50
CA ILE A 159 -2.66 18.09 12.37
C ILE A 159 -3.58 16.87 12.50
N ILE A 160 -3.21 15.75 11.86
CA ILE A 160 -3.98 14.51 11.88
C ILE A 160 -3.14 13.34 12.34
N ASP A 161 -3.78 12.36 12.97
CA ASP A 161 -3.13 11.13 13.41
C ASP A 161 -3.84 9.91 12.81
N PRO A 162 -3.68 9.65 11.50
CA PRO A 162 -4.41 8.59 10.81
C PRO A 162 -3.96 7.20 11.26
N ILE A 163 -4.92 6.30 11.43
CA ILE A 163 -4.69 4.86 11.63
C ILE A 163 -4.41 4.17 10.29
N ASN A 164 -4.97 4.72 9.20
CA ASN A 164 -4.80 4.23 7.84
C ASN A 164 -4.38 5.39 6.94
N LEU A 165 -3.21 5.28 6.30
CA LEU A 165 -2.75 6.19 5.28
C LEU A 165 -2.67 5.45 3.95
N LEU A 166 -3.33 5.97 2.91
CA LEU A 166 -3.23 5.46 1.54
C LEU A 166 -2.66 6.55 0.64
N ILE A 167 -1.59 6.23 -0.07
CA ILE A 167 -1.03 7.06 -1.13
C ILE A 167 -1.31 6.37 -2.46
N VAL A 168 -1.92 7.09 -3.38
CA VAL A 168 -2.14 6.65 -4.77
C VAL A 168 -1.43 7.66 -5.67
N ALA A 169 -0.35 7.25 -6.31
CA ALA A 169 0.48 8.16 -7.08
C ALA A 169 1.23 7.44 -8.21
N PRO A 170 1.55 8.12 -9.33
CA PRO A 170 2.52 7.64 -10.30
C PRO A 170 3.83 7.25 -9.60
N PRO A 171 4.57 6.25 -10.12
CA PRO A 171 5.82 5.78 -9.48
C PRO A 171 6.80 6.92 -9.17
N GLU A 172 6.94 7.88 -10.08
CA GLU A 172 7.80 9.06 -9.92
C GLU A 172 7.43 9.90 -8.68
N ALA A 173 6.14 10.22 -8.53
CA ALA A 173 5.64 10.99 -7.41
C ALA A 173 5.66 10.18 -6.11
N LEU A 174 5.36 8.88 -6.18
CA LEU A 174 5.44 7.98 -5.03
C LEU A 174 6.88 7.89 -4.51
N GLY A 175 7.87 7.80 -5.40
CA GLY A 175 9.30 7.86 -5.04
C GLY A 175 9.64 9.13 -4.27
N ALA A 176 9.25 10.29 -4.79
CA ALA A 176 9.49 11.56 -4.12
C ALA A 176 8.80 11.65 -2.74
N LEU A 177 7.54 11.24 -2.64
CA LEU A 177 6.75 11.22 -1.40
C LEU A 177 7.33 10.27 -0.33
N THR A 178 8.03 9.22 -0.75
CA THR A 178 8.58 8.18 0.16
C THR A 178 10.08 8.36 0.43
N SER A 179 10.72 9.33 -0.23
CA SER A 179 12.18 9.49 -0.28
C SER A 179 12.90 8.29 -0.94
N CYS A 180 12.17 7.45 -1.69
CA CYS A 180 12.72 6.34 -2.46
C CYS A 180 13.15 6.78 -3.87
N ARG A 181 14.27 6.25 -4.35
CA ARG A 181 14.66 6.39 -5.76
C ARG A 181 13.76 5.52 -6.63
N VAL A 182 13.45 6.04 -7.80
CA VAL A 182 12.66 5.35 -8.82
C VAL A 182 13.36 5.52 -10.16
N ILE A 183 13.72 4.40 -10.78
CA ILE A 183 14.34 4.37 -12.10
C ILE A 183 13.22 4.43 -13.14
N LEU A 184 13.27 5.42 -14.03
CA LEU A 184 12.22 5.66 -15.03
C LEU A 184 12.67 5.36 -16.47
N THR A 185 13.87 4.80 -16.67
CA THR A 185 14.45 4.55 -18.00
C THR A 185 13.54 3.71 -18.89
N ASP A 186 12.93 2.67 -18.32
CA ASP A 186 12.03 1.75 -19.02
C ASP A 186 10.56 1.95 -18.64
N ALA A 187 10.21 3.01 -17.90
CA ALA A 187 8.84 3.21 -17.39
C ALA A 187 7.76 3.21 -18.49
N TRP A 188 8.13 3.58 -19.72
CA TRP A 188 7.25 3.57 -20.89
C TRP A 188 6.78 2.16 -21.29
N ASN A 189 7.48 1.10 -20.87
CA ASN A 189 7.13 -0.31 -21.10
C ASN A 189 6.10 -0.86 -20.11
N PHE A 190 5.75 -0.10 -19.08
CA PHE A 190 4.79 -0.53 -18.07
C PHE A 190 3.46 0.21 -18.28
N ASP A 191 2.35 -0.43 -17.94
CA ASP A 191 0.99 0.14 -18.05
C ASP A 191 0.40 0.37 -16.67
N CYS A 192 1.15 1.05 -15.82
CA CYS A 192 0.75 1.29 -14.43
C CYS A 192 0.67 2.80 -14.17
N PRO A 193 -0.53 3.41 -14.22
CA PRO A 193 -0.69 4.86 -14.09
C PRO A 193 -0.42 5.36 -12.67
N CYS A 194 -0.57 4.49 -11.67
CA CYS A 194 -0.29 4.76 -10.27
C CYS A 194 0.05 3.48 -9.53
N HIS A 195 0.77 3.60 -8.42
CA HIS A 195 0.97 2.53 -7.44
C HIS A 195 0.15 2.85 -6.19
N TYR A 196 -0.15 1.83 -5.39
CA TYR A 196 -0.67 2.01 -4.04
C TYR A 196 0.42 1.75 -3.01
N LEU A 197 0.55 2.70 -2.08
CA LEU A 197 1.24 2.48 -0.82
C LEU A 197 0.26 2.73 0.32
N ARG A 198 -0.05 1.70 1.09
CA ARG A 198 -0.90 1.81 2.28
C ARG A 198 -0.07 1.51 3.52
N LEU A 199 -0.18 2.39 4.52
CA LEU A 199 0.42 2.21 5.83
C LEU A 199 -0.70 2.14 6.88
N GLN A 200 -0.61 1.17 7.78
CA GLN A 200 -1.59 0.99 8.86
C GLN A 200 -0.90 0.81 10.20
N ARG A 201 -1.63 1.15 11.25
CA ARG A 201 -1.26 0.91 12.65
C ARG A 201 -2.43 0.27 13.40
N SER A 202 -2.13 -0.46 14.47
CA SER A 202 -3.17 -0.95 15.36
C SER A 202 -3.74 0.21 16.20
N PRO A 203 -5.07 0.30 16.36
CA PRO A 203 -5.67 1.26 17.28
C PRO A 203 -5.13 1.02 18.70
N GLY A 204 -4.61 2.06 19.37
CA GLY A 204 -4.17 1.99 20.77
C GLY A 204 -2.67 2.11 21.02
N LEU A 205 -1.81 2.08 20.01
CA LEU A 205 -0.39 2.43 20.12
C LEU A 205 -0.20 3.94 19.91
N SER A 206 -0.80 4.75 20.78
CA SER A 206 -0.45 6.17 20.88
C SER A 206 1.00 6.28 21.35
N GLN A 207 1.83 7.06 20.65
CA GLN A 207 3.20 7.35 21.08
C GLN A 207 3.17 7.85 22.53
N GLY A 208 3.73 7.04 23.44
CA GLY A 208 4.24 7.57 24.70
C GLY A 208 5.29 8.61 24.33
N ARG A 209 5.11 9.84 24.83
CA ARG A 209 6.18 10.82 24.93
C ARG A 209 7.38 10.16 25.61
N ASP A 210 8.56 10.38 25.02
CA ASP A 210 9.89 10.12 25.56
C ASP A 210 10.32 8.65 25.71
N SER A 211 11.02 8.15 24.69
CA SER A 211 12.21 7.32 24.92
C SER A 211 13.38 7.99 24.22
N LYS A 212 14.12 8.80 25.00
CA LYS A 212 15.50 9.19 24.67
C LYS A 212 16.26 7.92 24.31
N LEU A 213 16.65 7.80 23.04
CA LEU A 213 17.75 6.93 22.65
C LEU A 213 18.97 7.41 23.45
N ILE A 214 19.40 6.59 24.39
CA ILE A 214 20.69 6.74 25.06
C ILE A 214 21.72 6.53 23.97
N SER A 215 22.37 7.62 23.58
CA SER A 215 23.59 7.60 22.79
C SER A 215 24.70 7.00 23.66
N ASP A 216 25.14 5.79 23.34
CA ASP A 216 26.38 5.27 23.90
C ASP A 216 27.56 6.04 23.31
N SER A 217 28.02 7.01 24.09
CA SER A 217 29.31 7.65 23.94
C SER A 217 30.39 6.65 24.33
N GLN A 218 31.08 6.05 23.34
CA GLN A 218 32.45 5.58 23.55
C GLN A 218 33.42 6.48 22.81
N ALA A 219 34.03 7.36 23.60
CA ALA A 219 35.23 8.11 23.26
C ALA A 219 36.43 7.16 23.27
N GLY A 220 37.08 6.99 22.13
CA GLY A 220 38.41 6.44 21.99
C GLY A 220 39.21 7.39 21.11
N GLY A 221 40.06 8.21 21.73
CA GLY A 221 40.87 9.20 21.01
C GLY A 221 41.96 8.55 20.15
N SER A 222 42.21 9.13 18.99
CA SER A 222 43.53 9.14 18.36
C SER A 222 43.62 10.32 17.41
N GLU A 223 44.70 11.08 17.61
CA GLU A 223 45.00 12.35 16.98
C GLU A 223 45.36 12.19 15.49
N GLY A 224 45.01 13.23 14.72
CA GLY A 224 45.81 13.76 13.61
C GLY A 224 46.21 12.81 12.47
N SER A 225 45.59 12.98 11.31
CA SER A 225 46.29 13.10 10.03
C SER A 225 45.32 13.50 8.92
N LEU A 226 45.57 14.65 8.29
CA LEU A 226 44.96 15.06 7.02
C LEU A 226 45.42 14.13 5.89
N PRO A 227 44.53 13.62 5.01
CA PRO A 227 44.95 13.09 3.72
C PRO A 227 44.83 14.17 2.64
N HIS A 228 46.01 14.66 2.27
CA HIS A 228 46.46 15.02 0.93
C HIS A 228 45.45 14.89 -0.23
N LEU A 229 45.26 16.00 -0.95
CA LEU A 229 44.75 16.05 -2.32
C LEU A 229 45.65 15.20 -3.22
N VAL A 230 45.06 14.19 -3.86
CA VAL A 230 45.61 13.53 -5.05
C VAL A 230 44.55 13.56 -6.14
N ASP A 231 44.89 14.33 -7.16
CA ASP A 231 44.20 14.47 -8.44
C ASP A 231 44.33 13.15 -9.21
N SER A 232 43.21 12.53 -9.58
CA SER A 232 43.19 11.30 -10.38
C SER A 232 41.88 11.14 -11.13
N SER A 233 41.94 11.55 -12.41
CA SER A 233 41.23 11.00 -13.58
C SER A 233 39.71 10.77 -13.50
N VAL A 234 39.02 11.56 -14.32
CA VAL A 234 37.64 11.46 -14.79
C VAL A 234 37.24 10.01 -15.15
N GLN A 235 36.53 9.33 -14.25
CA GLN A 235 35.70 8.15 -14.55
C GLN A 235 34.43 8.20 -13.69
N ASP A 236 33.28 8.14 -14.34
CA ASP A 236 31.89 8.17 -13.85
C ASP A 236 31.63 7.72 -12.39
N HIS A 237 31.71 8.66 -11.43
CA HIS A 237 31.24 8.47 -10.06
C HIS A 237 30.01 9.34 -9.76
N GLN A 238 28.88 9.06 -10.42
CA GLN A 238 27.57 9.35 -9.83
C GLN A 238 27.26 8.25 -8.81
N GLN A 239 27.91 8.31 -7.65
CA GLN A 239 27.37 7.69 -6.44
C GLN A 239 26.00 8.33 -6.20
N SER A 240 24.95 7.64 -6.66
CA SER A 240 23.56 8.06 -6.52
C SER A 240 23.26 8.32 -5.05
N ILE A 241 23.11 9.59 -4.68
CA ILE A 241 22.81 9.99 -3.31
C ILE A 241 21.44 9.39 -2.94
N ARG A 242 21.39 8.66 -1.82
CA ARG A 242 20.20 7.93 -1.34
C ARG A 242 19.77 8.48 0.01
N ALA A 243 18.46 8.52 0.26
CA ALA A 243 17.94 8.86 1.57
C ALA A 243 18.24 7.75 2.60
N ILE A 244 18.50 8.13 3.85
CA ILE A 244 18.83 7.22 4.96
C ILE A 244 17.62 7.04 5.91
N SER A 245 16.61 7.90 5.74
CA SER A 245 15.38 7.98 6.53
C SER A 245 14.25 8.55 5.66
N SER A 246 13.03 8.40 6.13
CA SER A 246 11.85 8.96 5.48
C SER A 246 10.86 9.35 6.56
N ALA A 247 10.53 10.65 6.64
CA ALA A 247 9.58 11.13 7.64
C ALA A 247 8.23 10.41 7.56
N LEU A 248 7.83 9.94 6.38
CA LEU A 248 6.63 9.12 6.17
C LEU A 248 6.67 7.83 7.00
N PHE A 249 7.77 7.09 6.94
CA PHE A 249 7.92 5.80 7.61
C PHE A 249 8.33 5.94 9.09
N ASP A 250 9.07 6.99 9.43
CA ASP A 250 9.66 7.17 10.76
C ASP A 250 8.74 7.94 11.74
N SER A 251 7.84 8.79 11.25
CA SER A 251 7.02 9.66 12.13
C SER A 251 5.95 8.91 12.92
N ARG A 252 5.62 7.68 12.53
CA ARG A 252 4.54 6.88 13.13
C ARG A 252 4.93 5.41 13.27
N PRO A 253 4.44 4.71 14.31
CA PRO A 253 4.69 3.29 14.51
C PRO A 253 3.79 2.45 13.60
N TRP A 254 4.00 2.55 12.29
CA TRP A 254 3.31 1.71 11.31
C TRP A 254 3.64 0.24 11.58
N ASN A 255 2.64 -0.63 11.55
CA ASN A 255 2.85 -2.07 11.75
C ASN A 255 2.54 -2.91 10.52
N LYS A 256 1.81 -2.33 9.55
CA LYS A 256 1.46 -2.97 8.30
C LYS A 256 1.70 -2.05 7.11
N VAL A 257 2.26 -2.62 6.04
CA VAL A 257 2.43 -1.97 4.74
C VAL A 257 1.81 -2.81 3.64
N LEU A 258 1.16 -2.16 2.68
CA LEU A 258 0.81 -2.76 1.38
C LEU A 258 1.47 -1.91 0.29
N LEU A 259 2.20 -2.59 -0.59
CA LEU A 259 2.73 -2.02 -1.83
C LEU A 259 2.10 -2.78 -3.00
N ASN A 260 1.32 -2.07 -3.82
CA ASN A 260 0.78 -2.60 -5.07
C ASN A 260 1.39 -1.81 -6.23
N GLU A 261 2.22 -2.49 -7.02
CA GLU A 261 2.94 -1.95 -8.18
C GLU A 261 2.19 -2.13 -9.51
N GLY A 262 1.00 -2.75 -9.47
CA GLY A 262 0.17 -2.97 -10.64
C GLY A 262 0.74 -3.96 -11.64
N SER A 263 0.40 -3.78 -12.91
CA SER A 263 0.67 -4.75 -13.97
C SER A 263 1.96 -4.52 -14.73
N PHE A 264 2.73 -5.60 -14.89
CA PHE A 264 3.96 -5.66 -15.65
C PHE A 264 3.74 -6.27 -17.04
N ILE A 265 2.52 -6.75 -17.34
CA ILE A 265 2.17 -7.49 -18.57
C ILE A 265 2.63 -6.76 -19.84
N LYS A 266 2.51 -5.42 -19.89
CA LYS A 266 2.93 -4.62 -21.06
C LYS A 266 4.43 -4.75 -21.38
N ALA A 267 5.28 -5.00 -20.39
CA ALA A 267 6.72 -5.13 -20.61
C ALA A 267 7.04 -6.36 -21.49
N TYR A 268 6.24 -7.42 -21.38
CA TYR A 268 6.36 -8.67 -22.14
C TYR A 268 5.99 -8.51 -23.62
N ALA A 269 5.35 -7.41 -24.01
CA ALA A 269 5.12 -7.08 -25.42
C ALA A 269 6.39 -6.57 -26.13
N THR A 270 7.50 -6.43 -25.41
CA THR A 270 8.76 -5.90 -25.95
C THR A 270 9.87 -6.93 -25.97
N TYR A 271 10.69 -6.87 -27.02
CA TYR A 271 11.91 -7.67 -27.10
C TYR A 271 12.85 -7.35 -25.92
N GLU A 272 13.54 -8.39 -25.42
CA GLU A 272 14.42 -8.30 -24.26
C GLU A 272 13.73 -7.75 -23.01
N PHE A 273 12.46 -8.12 -22.78
CA PHE A 273 11.69 -7.69 -21.61
C PHE A 273 12.43 -7.96 -20.29
N TRP A 274 13.20 -9.05 -20.20
CA TRP A 274 13.97 -9.44 -19.00
C TRP A 274 15.07 -8.45 -18.63
N THR A 275 15.46 -7.54 -19.52
CA THR A 275 16.45 -6.48 -19.25
C THR A 275 15.82 -5.19 -18.72
N ARG A 276 14.49 -5.06 -18.81
CA ARG A 276 13.76 -3.83 -18.46
C ARG A 276 13.68 -3.65 -16.96
N LYS A 277 13.81 -2.40 -16.51
CA LYS A 277 13.65 -2.06 -15.09
C LYS A 277 12.30 -1.44 -14.80
N ALA A 278 11.54 -2.07 -13.92
CA ALA A 278 10.26 -1.54 -13.48
C ALA A 278 10.44 -0.27 -12.63
N PRO A 279 9.59 0.76 -12.83
CA PRO A 279 9.61 1.92 -11.98
C PRO A 279 9.04 1.56 -10.61
N SER A 280 9.91 1.44 -9.61
CA SER A 280 9.55 0.88 -8.31
C SER A 280 10.24 1.60 -7.15
N ILE A 281 9.55 1.64 -6.01
CA ILE A 281 10.13 2.07 -4.72
C ILE A 281 10.67 0.90 -3.90
N LEU A 282 10.39 -0.35 -4.32
CA LEU A 282 10.64 -1.58 -3.56
C LEU A 282 12.10 -1.68 -3.12
N GLN A 283 13.04 -1.44 -4.03
CA GLN A 283 14.47 -1.57 -3.78
C GLN A 283 14.96 -0.70 -2.61
N ASP A 284 14.58 0.58 -2.61
CA ASP A 284 14.95 1.49 -1.52
C ASP A 284 14.13 1.23 -0.25
N LEU A 285 12.88 0.80 -0.40
CA LEU A 285 12.00 0.42 0.72
C LEU A 285 12.62 -0.71 1.55
N ILE A 286 13.10 -1.78 0.91
CA ILE A 286 13.66 -2.97 1.57
C ILE A 286 15.19 -2.95 1.72
N GLY A 287 15.87 -2.00 1.09
CA GLY A 287 17.34 -1.88 1.16
C GLY A 287 18.11 -2.79 0.20
N ALA A 288 17.50 -3.26 -0.90
CA ALA A 288 18.12 -4.15 -1.88
C ALA A 288 19.23 -3.49 -2.75
N THR A 289 19.52 -2.20 -2.55
CA THR A 289 20.50 -1.49 -3.38
C THR A 289 21.94 -1.71 -2.90
N ALA A 290 22.90 -1.74 -3.83
CA ALA A 290 24.30 -2.13 -3.62
C ALA A 290 24.97 -1.56 -2.35
N GLN A 291 25.75 -2.43 -1.69
CA GLN A 291 26.60 -2.29 -0.47
C GLN A 291 26.13 -1.25 0.58
N ASN A 292 25.61 -1.76 1.71
CA ASN A 292 25.17 -1.00 2.88
C ASN A 292 23.85 -0.22 2.72
N GLY A 293 22.98 -0.65 1.81
CA GLY A 293 21.64 -0.08 1.64
C GLY A 293 20.74 -0.27 2.87
N LYS A 294 20.69 0.71 3.78
CA LYS A 294 19.74 0.72 4.91
C LYS A 294 18.29 0.76 4.40
N ALA A 295 17.46 -0.23 4.69
CA ALA A 295 16.05 -0.21 4.32
C ALA A 295 15.31 1.05 4.86
N LEU A 296 14.44 1.66 4.04
CA LEU A 296 13.61 2.79 4.47
C LEU A 296 12.35 2.34 5.21
N ILE A 297 11.93 1.10 5.02
CA ILE A 297 10.82 0.51 5.77
C ILE A 297 11.13 0.55 7.28
N SER A 298 10.18 1.05 8.07
CA SER A 298 10.35 1.13 9.52
C SER A 298 10.46 -0.28 10.13
N PRO A 299 11.39 -0.53 11.08
CA PRO A 299 11.48 -1.80 11.80
C PRO A 299 10.24 -2.16 12.63
N THR A 300 9.32 -1.21 12.82
CA THR A 300 8.03 -1.43 13.47
C THR A 300 7.03 -2.16 12.58
N ILE A 301 7.23 -2.14 11.26
CA ILE A 301 6.41 -2.85 10.29
C ILE A 301 6.75 -4.34 10.35
N ARG A 302 5.74 -5.16 10.65
CA ARG A 302 5.87 -6.62 10.76
C ARG A 302 4.92 -7.38 9.83
N ASP A 303 4.00 -6.68 9.18
CA ASP A 303 3.08 -7.23 8.19
C ASP A 303 3.28 -6.50 6.85
N MET A 304 3.64 -7.24 5.80
CA MET A 304 3.85 -6.69 4.46
C MET A 304 2.99 -7.43 3.45
N GLU A 305 2.27 -6.67 2.63
CA GLU A 305 1.57 -7.17 1.45
C GLU A 305 2.23 -6.60 0.19
N TYR A 306 2.77 -7.48 -0.64
CA TYR A 306 3.36 -7.12 -1.91
C TYR A 306 2.49 -7.65 -3.04
N VAL A 307 2.05 -6.75 -3.91
CA VAL A 307 1.23 -7.06 -5.09
C VAL A 307 1.90 -6.48 -6.32
N ALA A 308 2.17 -7.34 -7.30
CA ALA A 308 2.61 -6.96 -8.63
C ALA A 308 2.11 -8.02 -9.60
N LEU A 309 1.48 -7.65 -10.71
CA LEU A 309 0.88 -8.63 -11.62
C LEU A 309 1.91 -9.00 -12.69
N PHE A 310 2.39 -10.24 -12.62
CA PHE A 310 3.47 -10.81 -13.43
C PHE A 310 4.78 -10.01 -13.41
N PRO A 311 5.38 -9.73 -12.24
CA PRO A 311 6.65 -9.05 -12.19
C PRO A 311 7.74 -9.93 -12.82
N MET A 312 8.74 -9.29 -13.43
CA MET A 312 9.96 -10.00 -13.79
C MET A 312 10.62 -10.59 -12.55
N CYS A 313 11.08 -11.83 -12.63
CA CYS A 313 11.74 -12.55 -11.55
C CYS A 313 12.94 -11.78 -11.01
N GLY A 314 13.69 -11.09 -11.86
CA GLY A 314 14.81 -10.25 -11.42
C GLY A 314 14.37 -9.07 -10.53
N HIS A 315 13.19 -8.51 -10.78
CA HIS A 315 12.61 -7.45 -9.94
C HIS A 315 12.08 -8.03 -8.62
N PHE A 316 11.38 -9.17 -8.68
CA PHE A 316 10.89 -9.83 -7.47
C PHE A 316 12.01 -10.41 -6.60
N ALA A 317 13.13 -10.78 -7.21
CA ALA A 317 14.32 -11.28 -6.52
C ALA A 317 14.79 -10.30 -5.44
N ASP A 318 14.70 -8.98 -5.69
CA ASP A 318 15.02 -7.95 -4.70
C ASP A 318 14.29 -8.18 -3.37
N LEU A 319 12.98 -8.45 -3.41
CA LEU A 319 12.18 -8.77 -2.22
C LEU A 319 12.57 -10.12 -1.61
N SER A 320 12.72 -11.15 -2.45
CA SER A 320 13.04 -12.49 -1.94
C SER A 320 14.42 -12.55 -1.27
N GLU A 321 15.41 -11.81 -1.76
CA GLU A 321 16.78 -11.83 -1.24
C GLU A 321 16.98 -10.85 -0.07
N ASN A 322 16.19 -9.78 -0.01
CA ASN A 322 16.34 -8.69 0.96
C ASN A 322 15.09 -8.51 1.84
N LEU A 323 14.46 -9.63 2.24
CA LEU A 323 13.25 -9.58 3.05
C LEU A 323 13.48 -8.73 4.33
N PRO A 324 12.65 -7.72 4.60
CA PRO A 324 12.68 -7.01 5.87
C PRO A 324 12.36 -7.96 7.04
N ARG A 325 12.65 -7.55 8.27
CA ARG A 325 12.28 -8.34 9.45
C ARG A 325 10.76 -8.31 9.67
N LEU A 326 10.05 -9.30 9.13
CA LEU A 326 8.59 -9.41 9.14
C LEU A 326 8.10 -10.61 9.98
N ASP A 327 6.87 -10.52 10.48
CA ASP A 327 6.11 -11.63 11.05
C ASP A 327 5.18 -12.26 9.99
N ARG A 328 4.60 -11.45 9.09
CA ARG A 328 3.75 -11.89 7.97
C ARG A 328 4.20 -11.27 6.66
N LEU A 329 4.24 -12.11 5.62
CA LEU A 329 4.42 -11.70 4.23
C LEU A 329 3.26 -12.25 3.39
N TYR A 330 2.57 -11.37 2.68
CA TYR A 330 1.64 -11.70 1.62
C TYR A 330 2.23 -11.35 0.26
N CYS A 331 2.15 -12.27 -0.70
CA CYS A 331 2.55 -12.02 -2.09
C CYS A 331 1.45 -12.42 -3.05
N GLN A 332 1.13 -11.54 -4.01
CA GLN A 332 0.27 -11.84 -5.15
C GLN A 332 0.99 -11.43 -6.43
N LEU A 333 1.29 -12.41 -7.28
CA LEU A 333 2.01 -12.27 -8.54
C LEU A 333 1.10 -12.46 -9.76
N VAL A 334 -0.15 -12.87 -9.56
CA VAL A 334 -1.13 -13.14 -10.62
C VAL A 334 -2.37 -12.27 -10.39
N PRO A 335 -3.03 -11.80 -11.47
CA PRO A 335 -4.33 -11.12 -11.36
C PRO A 335 -5.41 -12.06 -10.83
N ARG A 336 -6.28 -11.54 -9.95
CA ARG A 336 -7.49 -12.24 -9.48
C ARG A 336 -8.69 -12.04 -10.41
N ASN A 337 -8.59 -11.09 -11.33
CA ASN A 337 -9.62 -10.75 -12.31
C ASN A 337 -9.29 -11.34 -13.70
N GLN A 338 -10.12 -11.03 -14.70
CA GLN A 338 -10.00 -11.57 -16.06
C GLN A 338 -9.09 -10.72 -16.97
N ILE A 339 -8.08 -10.04 -16.44
CA ILE A 339 -7.19 -9.16 -17.25
C ILE A 339 -6.49 -9.91 -18.39
N LEU A 340 -6.18 -11.20 -18.21
CA LEU A 340 -5.58 -12.05 -19.24
C LEU A 340 -6.53 -12.34 -20.41
N SER A 341 -7.83 -12.12 -20.23
CA SER A 341 -8.83 -12.21 -21.29
C SER A 341 -9.01 -10.91 -22.06
N ASP A 342 -8.37 -9.80 -21.64
CA ASP A 342 -8.40 -8.52 -22.37
C ASP A 342 -7.41 -8.54 -23.55
N PRO A 343 -7.90 -8.52 -24.82
CA PRO A 343 -7.03 -8.54 -25.99
C PRO A 343 -6.11 -7.32 -26.09
N LYS A 344 -6.47 -6.20 -25.45
CA LYS A 344 -5.63 -4.99 -25.42
C LYS A 344 -4.46 -5.14 -24.47
N LYS A 345 -4.65 -5.82 -23.33
CA LYS A 345 -3.57 -6.10 -22.36
C LYS A 345 -2.62 -7.18 -22.86
N MET A 346 -3.13 -8.16 -23.59
CA MET A 346 -2.36 -9.30 -24.12
C MET A 346 -1.82 -9.10 -25.54
N ILE A 347 -1.88 -7.88 -26.09
CA ILE A 347 -1.39 -7.60 -27.43
C ILE A 347 0.13 -7.83 -27.50
N GLN A 348 0.58 -8.71 -28.41
CA GLN A 348 2.00 -9.09 -28.57
C GLN A 348 2.65 -9.70 -27.33
N VAL A 349 1.86 -10.15 -26.36
CA VAL A 349 2.35 -10.81 -25.15
C VAL A 349 2.24 -12.32 -25.33
N GLU A 350 3.36 -13.03 -25.14
CA GLU A 350 3.37 -14.48 -25.05
C GLU A 350 3.01 -14.88 -23.62
N SER A 351 1.88 -15.59 -23.44
CA SER A 351 1.43 -15.98 -22.10
C SER A 351 2.40 -16.91 -21.39
N GLU A 352 3.18 -17.68 -22.14
CA GLU A 352 4.19 -18.60 -21.59
C GLU A 352 5.26 -17.84 -20.78
N ASP A 353 5.74 -16.70 -21.29
CA ASP A 353 6.73 -15.86 -20.60
C ASP A 353 6.20 -15.33 -19.25
N LEU A 354 4.92 -14.95 -19.19
CA LEU A 354 4.27 -14.51 -17.95
C LEU A 354 4.33 -15.59 -16.88
N TRP A 355 3.93 -16.82 -17.24
CA TRP A 355 3.93 -17.95 -16.32
C TRP A 355 5.34 -18.41 -15.96
N MET A 356 6.29 -18.36 -16.90
CA MET A 356 7.70 -18.65 -16.64
C MET A 356 8.30 -17.70 -15.59
N GLU A 357 8.12 -16.39 -15.74
CA GLU A 357 8.64 -15.40 -14.79
C GLU A 357 7.97 -15.50 -13.41
N ARG A 358 6.65 -15.74 -13.36
CA ARG A 358 5.93 -16.01 -12.12
C ARG A 358 6.45 -17.26 -11.41
N ASN A 359 6.69 -18.33 -12.16
CA ASN A 359 7.19 -19.59 -11.60
C ASN A 359 8.63 -19.44 -11.07
N ALA A 360 9.48 -18.71 -11.79
CA ALA A 360 10.82 -18.38 -11.35
C ALA A 360 10.80 -17.52 -10.06
N SER A 361 9.90 -16.54 -10.00
CA SER A 361 9.69 -15.67 -8.83
C SER A 361 9.34 -16.48 -7.58
N TYR A 362 8.35 -17.37 -7.66
CA TYR A 362 7.99 -18.22 -6.54
C TYR A 362 9.06 -19.26 -6.21
N ALA A 363 9.77 -19.80 -7.21
CA ALA A 363 10.88 -20.71 -6.95
C ALA A 363 11.99 -20.02 -6.13
N SER A 364 12.31 -18.76 -6.45
CA SER A 364 13.27 -17.95 -5.66
C SER A 364 12.79 -17.74 -4.23
N LEU A 365 11.55 -17.30 -4.05
CA LEU A 365 10.98 -17.07 -2.72
C LEU A 365 10.91 -18.36 -1.88
N MET A 366 10.44 -19.46 -2.46
CA MET A 366 10.31 -20.74 -1.73
C MET A 366 11.67 -21.31 -1.34
N ARG A 367 12.70 -21.10 -2.15
CA ARG A 367 14.09 -21.44 -1.78
C ARG A 367 14.47 -20.72 -0.50
N GLU A 368 14.27 -19.41 -0.42
CA GLU A 368 14.62 -18.64 0.79
C GLU A 368 13.73 -18.99 1.98
N LEU A 369 12.42 -19.16 1.75
CA LEU A 369 11.42 -19.47 2.78
C LEU A 369 11.73 -20.80 3.48
N PHE A 370 12.16 -21.80 2.72
CA PHE A 370 12.32 -23.17 3.19
C PHE A 370 13.75 -23.57 3.51
N ASN A 371 14.72 -22.65 3.41
CA ASN A 371 16.09 -22.86 3.85
C ASN A 371 16.14 -23.37 5.31
N SER A 372 16.96 -24.38 5.56
CA SER A 372 17.19 -24.98 6.88
C SER A 372 18.69 -25.07 7.16
N PRO A 373 19.23 -24.32 8.14
CA PRO A 373 18.51 -23.37 9.00
C PRO A 373 18.01 -22.13 8.22
N PRO A 374 16.97 -21.44 8.70
CA PRO A 374 16.49 -20.20 8.08
C PRO A 374 17.60 -19.13 8.05
N SER A 375 17.82 -18.51 6.89
CA SER A 375 18.81 -17.45 6.71
C SER A 375 18.22 -16.06 6.96
N ASN A 376 19.08 -15.09 7.31
CA ASN A 376 18.75 -13.66 7.36
C ASN A 376 17.46 -13.36 8.15
N ASN A 377 16.58 -12.52 7.61
CA ASN A 377 15.33 -12.14 8.24
C ASN A 377 14.22 -13.20 8.10
N TYR A 378 14.39 -14.23 7.27
CA TYR A 378 13.42 -15.33 7.14
C TYR A 378 13.27 -16.12 8.43
N GLN A 379 14.26 -16.11 9.32
CA GLN A 379 14.16 -16.70 10.66
C GLN A 379 13.09 -16.04 11.56
N HIS A 380 12.62 -14.84 11.21
CA HIS A 380 11.59 -14.12 11.97
C HIS A 380 10.18 -14.30 11.40
N LEU A 381 10.07 -14.70 10.14
CA LEU A 381 8.80 -14.83 9.45
C LEU A 381 7.96 -15.97 10.05
N LYS A 382 6.70 -15.69 10.37
CA LYS A 382 5.77 -16.65 10.99
C LYS A 382 4.69 -17.09 10.04
N VAL A 383 4.28 -16.20 9.14
CA VAL A 383 3.20 -16.45 8.20
C VAL A 383 3.65 -16.03 6.80
N PHE A 384 3.53 -16.94 5.86
CA PHE A 384 3.58 -16.64 4.44
C PHE A 384 2.21 -16.93 3.83
N GLU A 385 1.70 -15.99 3.04
CA GLU A 385 0.42 -16.09 2.36
C GLU A 385 0.61 -15.78 0.86
N SER A 386 0.12 -16.68 0.01
CA SER A 386 0.08 -16.48 -1.44
C SER A 386 -1.33 -16.11 -1.87
N GLY A 387 -1.47 -14.95 -2.51
CA GLY A 387 -2.68 -14.52 -3.21
C GLY A 387 -2.98 -15.31 -4.49
N ASP A 388 -2.06 -16.20 -4.90
CA ASP A 388 -2.13 -16.94 -6.17
C ASP A 388 -2.48 -18.43 -5.96
N ALA A 389 -2.99 -18.79 -4.78
CA ALA A 389 -3.33 -20.17 -4.40
C ALA A 389 -4.43 -20.81 -5.28
N ALA A 390 -5.10 -20.02 -6.13
CA ALA A 390 -6.00 -20.54 -7.17
C ALA A 390 -5.31 -21.57 -8.08
N ASP A 391 -3.98 -21.49 -8.23
CA ASP A 391 -3.17 -22.57 -8.80
C ASP A 391 -3.01 -23.75 -7.83
N ARG A 392 -4.02 -24.62 -7.82
CA ARG A 392 -4.08 -25.79 -6.93
C ARG A 392 -2.97 -26.80 -7.17
N ALA A 393 -2.49 -26.93 -8.41
CA ALA A 393 -1.45 -27.90 -8.76
C ALA A 393 -0.10 -27.50 -8.16
N ALA A 394 0.31 -26.25 -8.37
CA ALA A 394 1.56 -25.74 -7.82
C ALA A 394 1.49 -25.59 -6.29
N TRP A 395 0.35 -25.14 -5.77
CA TRP A 395 0.11 -25.10 -4.33
C TRP A 395 0.19 -26.49 -3.70
N GLY A 396 -0.40 -27.51 -4.32
CA GLY A 396 -0.34 -28.90 -3.86
C GLY A 396 1.09 -29.44 -3.78
N MET A 397 1.94 -29.11 -4.75
CA MET A 397 3.37 -29.46 -4.72
C MET A 397 4.10 -28.81 -3.55
N ALA A 398 3.83 -27.53 -3.28
CA ALA A 398 4.43 -26.81 -2.16
C ALA A 398 3.99 -27.38 -0.81
N VAL A 399 2.71 -27.71 -0.67
CA VAL A 399 2.14 -28.39 0.50
C VAL A 399 2.82 -29.73 0.77
N GLU A 400 3.00 -30.55 -0.27
CA GLU A 400 3.66 -31.85 -0.14
C GLU A 400 5.14 -31.73 0.25
N TYR A 401 5.83 -30.70 -0.25
CA TYR A 401 7.19 -30.40 0.19
C TYR A 401 7.23 -30.00 1.67
N VAL A 402 6.40 -29.05 2.10
CA VAL A 402 6.36 -28.56 3.49
C VAL A 402 6.10 -29.71 4.48
N LYS A 403 5.19 -30.63 4.14
CA LYS A 403 4.93 -31.83 4.94
C LYS A 403 6.14 -32.75 5.11
N ARG A 404 7.07 -32.76 4.14
CA ARG A 404 8.25 -33.64 4.11
C ARG A 404 9.53 -32.98 4.62
N ALA A 405 9.65 -31.67 4.45
CA ALA A 405 10.90 -30.94 4.69
C ALA A 405 11.28 -30.86 6.18
N GLY A 406 10.31 -30.91 7.10
CA GLY A 406 10.58 -30.87 8.55
C GLY A 406 11.27 -29.58 9.02
N ASN A 407 11.19 -28.49 8.24
CA ASN A 407 11.87 -27.22 8.47
C ASN A 407 11.06 -26.22 9.33
N GLY A 408 10.09 -26.72 10.11
CA GLY A 408 9.23 -25.94 11.00
C GLY A 408 8.02 -25.27 10.34
N TRP A 409 7.96 -25.22 9.00
CA TRP A 409 6.77 -24.75 8.29
C TRP A 409 5.65 -25.80 8.29
N MET A 410 4.41 -25.34 8.39
CA MET A 410 3.20 -26.16 8.31
C MET A 410 2.17 -25.47 7.43
N VAL A 411 1.21 -26.24 6.92
CA VAL A 411 0.06 -25.71 6.17
C VAL A 411 -0.94 -25.13 7.16
N GLY A 412 -1.16 -23.82 7.08
CA GLY A 412 -2.14 -23.09 7.92
C GLY A 412 -3.54 -23.00 7.28
N GLY A 413 -3.62 -23.18 5.96
CA GLY A 413 -4.85 -23.06 5.17
C GLY A 413 -4.53 -23.04 3.68
N ASP A 414 -5.55 -22.77 2.86
CA ASP A 414 -5.33 -22.57 1.43
C ASP A 414 -4.46 -21.32 1.19
N GLY A 415 -3.38 -21.45 0.42
CA GLY A 415 -2.40 -20.39 0.21
C GLY A 415 -1.55 -19.97 1.42
N ILE A 416 -1.69 -20.60 2.59
CA ILE A 416 -1.06 -20.15 3.84
C ILE A 416 -0.08 -21.18 4.40
N PHE A 417 1.15 -20.74 4.62
CA PHE A 417 2.14 -21.44 5.44
C PHE A 417 2.35 -20.71 6.77
N VAL A 418 2.44 -21.49 7.85
CA VAL A 418 2.68 -20.99 9.21
C VAL A 418 3.86 -21.71 9.86
N ARG A 419 4.64 -20.98 10.64
CA ARG A 419 5.71 -21.53 11.48
C ARG A 419 5.44 -21.20 12.94
N LYS A 420 5.60 -22.18 13.83
CA LYS A 420 5.39 -21.96 15.27
C LYS A 420 6.53 -21.13 15.85
N PRO A 421 6.26 -20.28 16.85
CA PRO A 421 7.31 -19.55 17.57
C PRO A 421 8.34 -20.45 18.25
N GLU A 422 7.95 -21.67 18.64
CA GLU A 422 8.80 -22.66 19.30
C GLU A 422 9.86 -23.27 18.38
N ASP A 423 9.61 -23.30 17.07
CA ASP A 423 10.55 -23.76 16.04
C ASP A 423 11.56 -22.66 15.65
N ILE A 424 11.37 -21.43 16.16
CA ILE A 424 12.29 -20.31 15.99
C ILE A 424 13.32 -20.37 17.13
N LYS A 425 14.40 -21.15 16.93
CA LYS A 425 15.48 -21.23 17.92
C LYS A 425 16.17 -19.87 18.08
N PRO A 426 16.44 -19.40 19.31
CA PRO A 426 17.37 -18.30 19.55
C PRO A 426 18.79 -18.69 19.14
N LEU A 427 19.60 -17.72 18.72
CA LEU A 427 21.04 -17.89 18.53
C LEU A 427 21.69 -18.27 19.87
N ASP A 428 21.86 -19.56 20.11
CA ASP A 428 22.85 -20.05 21.06
C ASP A 428 24.18 -20.19 20.31
N GLY A 429 25.21 -19.62 20.92
CA GLY A 429 26.51 -19.36 20.30
C GLY A 429 27.17 -20.58 19.66
N GLU A 430 28.10 -20.24 18.76
CA GLU A 430 29.11 -21.09 18.15
C GLU A 430 29.39 -22.37 18.94
N THR A 431 28.69 -23.44 18.61
CA THR A 431 29.13 -24.79 18.90
C THR A 431 28.99 -25.56 17.60
N GLY A 432 30.14 -25.76 16.97
CA GLY A 432 30.27 -26.49 15.72
C GLY A 432 29.84 -27.93 15.92
N GLU A 433 28.65 -28.26 15.45
CA GLU A 433 28.32 -29.57 14.93
C GLU A 433 27.48 -29.36 13.67
N GLU A 434 28.07 -29.63 12.50
CA GLU A 434 27.30 -29.78 11.28
C GLU A 434 26.44 -31.05 11.38
N PRO A 435 25.15 -30.96 11.02
CA PRO A 435 24.50 -32.04 10.30
C PRO A 435 24.26 -31.56 8.87
N SER A 436 25.28 -31.78 8.03
CA SER A 436 25.12 -31.85 6.58
C SER A 436 24.14 -32.97 6.25
N THR A 437 22.95 -32.62 5.76
CA THR A 437 22.18 -33.51 4.88
C THR A 437 21.37 -32.67 3.89
N PHE A 438 21.63 -32.92 2.60
CA PHE A 438 21.06 -32.27 1.40
C PHE A 438 21.75 -30.99 0.89
N HIS A 439 23.07 -31.05 0.75
CA HIS A 439 23.72 -30.37 -0.38
C HIS A 439 23.44 -31.19 -1.66
N GLY A 440 22.56 -30.70 -2.53
CA GLY A 440 22.46 -31.21 -3.92
C GLY A 440 21.09 -31.67 -4.44
N SER A 441 20.00 -31.64 -3.67
CA SER A 441 18.66 -31.88 -4.24
C SER A 441 17.95 -30.56 -4.54
N LEU A 442 18.40 -29.89 -5.60
CA LEU A 442 17.62 -28.84 -6.25
C LEU A 442 16.49 -29.55 -7.00
N ILE A 443 15.40 -29.85 -6.29
CA ILE A 443 14.17 -30.30 -6.92
C ILE A 443 13.60 -29.06 -7.61
N LYS A 444 13.56 -29.07 -8.94
CA LYS A 444 12.85 -28.07 -9.74
C LYS A 444 11.42 -27.93 -9.18
N TRP A 445 11.11 -26.78 -8.60
CA TRP A 445 9.74 -26.41 -8.28
C TRP A 445 9.09 -25.95 -9.57
N ALA A 446 8.47 -26.89 -10.29
CA ALA A 446 7.65 -26.54 -11.44
C ALA A 446 6.28 -26.11 -10.92
N TRP A 447 6.04 -24.81 -10.90
CA TRP A 447 4.73 -24.22 -10.66
C TRP A 447 3.87 -24.36 -11.94
N ASN A 448 3.63 -25.59 -12.38
CA ASN A 448 2.80 -25.85 -13.54
C ASN A 448 1.33 -25.73 -13.13
N GLY A 449 0.81 -24.50 -13.22
CA GLY A 449 -0.56 -24.21 -12.87
C GLY A 449 -1.57 -24.57 -13.94
N THR A 450 -2.43 -25.53 -13.61
CA THR A 450 -3.68 -25.84 -14.30
C THR A 450 -4.86 -25.30 -13.49
N ALA A 451 -4.89 -23.99 -13.29
CA ALA A 451 -6.14 -23.32 -12.92
C ALA A 451 -6.98 -23.11 -14.18
N GLU A 452 -8.28 -23.42 -14.14
CA GLU A 452 -9.25 -22.84 -15.07
C GLU A 452 -9.45 -21.36 -14.70
N LEU A 453 -8.44 -20.55 -15.02
CA LEU A 453 -8.68 -19.16 -15.35
C LEU A 453 -9.35 -19.14 -16.73
N PRO A 454 -10.13 -18.11 -17.10
CA PRO A 454 -10.84 -18.03 -18.39
C PRO A 454 -9.94 -18.18 -19.63
N VAL A 455 -8.61 -18.19 -19.43
CA VAL A 455 -7.62 -18.67 -20.40
C VAL A 455 -6.65 -19.61 -19.66
N SER A 456 -6.96 -20.91 -19.64
CA SER A 456 -6.07 -21.95 -19.13
C SER A 456 -5.07 -22.38 -20.21
N ALA A 457 -3.85 -22.76 -19.83
CA ALA A 457 -2.83 -23.29 -20.75
C ALA A 457 -3.15 -24.70 -21.32
N TYR A 458 -4.35 -25.23 -21.05
CA TYR A 458 -4.77 -26.61 -21.32
C TYR A 458 -4.60 -27.10 -22.77
N PRO A 459 -4.76 -26.32 -23.86
CA PRO A 459 -4.68 -26.88 -25.22
C PRO A 459 -3.27 -27.35 -25.65
N LEU A 460 -2.21 -27.01 -24.90
CA LEU A 460 -0.83 -27.11 -25.39
C LEU A 460 -0.11 -28.42 -25.05
N TYR A 461 -0.74 -29.34 -24.32
CA TYR A 461 -0.13 -30.64 -23.94
C TYR A 461 -0.78 -31.86 -24.59
N ASP A 462 -1.76 -31.69 -25.48
CA ASP A 462 -2.46 -32.78 -26.18
C ASP A 462 -1.78 -33.22 -27.49
N HIS A 463 -0.58 -32.73 -27.80
CA HIS A 463 0.21 -33.30 -28.88
C HIS A 463 1.03 -34.48 -28.37
N PRO A 464 0.75 -35.72 -28.83
CA PRO A 464 1.58 -36.86 -28.49
C PRO A 464 2.98 -36.60 -29.03
N MET A 465 3.91 -36.32 -28.13
CA MET A 465 5.34 -36.39 -28.42
C MET A 465 5.63 -37.84 -28.78
N GLY A 466 5.87 -38.09 -30.06
CA GLY A 466 6.47 -39.31 -30.56
C GLY A 466 7.40 -39.01 -31.72
N PRO A 467 8.14 -40.00 -32.21
CA PRO A 467 8.57 -41.21 -31.50
C PRO A 467 9.80 -41.00 -30.60
#